data_AF-A0A543FQ39-F1
#
_entry.id   AF-A0A543FQ39-F1
#
_cell.length_a   1.000
_cell.length_b   1.000
_cell.length_c   1.000
_cell.angle_alpha   90.00
_cell.angle_beta   90.00
_cell.angle_gamma   90.00
#
_symmetry.space_group_name_H-M   'P 1'
#
loop_
_entity.id
_entity.type
_entity.pdbx_description
1 polymer ?
#
loop_
_entity_poly.entity_id
_entity_poly.type
_entity_poly.pdbx_seq_one_letter_code
_entity_poly.pdbx_strand_id
1 'polypeptide(L)'
;MPDRYAEAVQARRRELRELRERLAGGHRGELRSCLALSRLAAAGHASASLAALRREAAEHIRRGDRVARDRLPDHVTAAVDGIAAATAARWAVELGPPLRRIATERGLTMAPGWLRLPVPRAPGPPPPPEPAPPSPTLIAGVIEGAALGRLALFPLAALPLVGLPALGGPALAPLAVGVGLTALVVAARSRRLAAERERLRRRVEQVVVAGAAAIEADLDRRLVELEPGVSAALDAAVLRRRAAVDRELAALAPERAGSRG
;
A
#
# COMPACT_ATOMS: atom_id res chain seq x y z
N MET A 1 -33.08 -28.34 52.62
CA MET A 1 -31.85 -28.75 51.92
C MET A 1 -32.02 -29.21 50.45
N PRO A 2 -33.23 -29.42 49.85
CA PRO A 2 -33.34 -29.69 48.41
C PRO A 2 -33.22 -28.45 47.49
N ASP A 3 -33.29 -27.22 48.03
CA ASP A 3 -33.31 -25.99 47.20
C ASP A 3 -32.00 -25.70 46.45
N ARG A 4 -30.83 -26.03 47.01
CA ARG A 4 -29.54 -25.69 46.37
C ARG A 4 -29.33 -26.39 45.02
N TYR A 5 -29.80 -27.64 44.88
CA TYR A 5 -29.68 -28.36 43.61
C TYR A 5 -30.65 -27.80 42.57
N ALA A 6 -31.89 -27.51 42.99
CA ALA A 6 -32.89 -26.89 42.12
C ALA A 6 -32.43 -25.50 41.63
N GLU A 7 -31.87 -24.68 42.53
CA GLU A 7 -31.28 -23.38 42.21
C GLU A 7 -30.11 -23.51 41.23
N ALA A 8 -29.20 -24.46 41.44
CA ALA A 8 -28.07 -24.71 40.55
C ALA A 8 -28.52 -25.13 39.13
N VAL A 9 -29.53 -26.01 39.02
CA VAL A 9 -30.11 -26.42 37.74
C VAL A 9 -30.79 -25.23 37.04
N GLN A 10 -31.55 -24.42 37.78
CA GLN A 10 -32.19 -23.22 37.22
C GLN A 10 -31.16 -22.17 36.77
N ALA A 11 -30.09 -21.96 37.53
CA ALA A 11 -28.98 -21.08 37.15
C ALA A 11 -28.32 -21.58 35.87
N ARG A 12 -27.97 -22.88 35.80
CA ARG A 12 -27.36 -23.47 34.60
C ARG A 12 -28.26 -23.38 33.36
N ARG A 13 -29.58 -23.58 33.52
CA ARG A 13 -30.53 -23.42 32.41
C ARG A 13 -30.61 -21.98 31.92
N ARG A 14 -30.51 -20.98 32.81
CA ARG A 14 -30.42 -19.56 32.42
C ARG A 14 -29.16 -19.29 31.61
N GLU A 15 -27.99 -19.70 32.11
CA GLU A 15 -26.71 -19.58 31.40
C GLU A 15 -26.75 -20.19 29.98
N LEU A 16 -27.33 -21.39 29.85
CA LEU A 16 -27.42 -22.09 28.57
C LEU A 16 -28.39 -21.41 27.59
N ARG A 17 -29.47 -20.80 28.08
CA ARG A 17 -30.38 -20.00 27.23
C ARG A 17 -29.70 -18.73 26.74
N GLU A 18 -29.00 -18.01 27.62
CA GLU A 18 -28.20 -16.84 27.25
C GLU A 18 -27.09 -17.19 26.23
N LEU A 19 -26.44 -18.35 26.39
CA LEU A 19 -25.49 -18.88 25.41
C LEU A 19 -26.17 -19.18 24.07
N ARG A 20 -27.36 -19.81 24.08
CA ARG A 20 -28.12 -20.12 22.87
C ARG A 20 -28.55 -18.85 22.13
N GLU A 21 -28.93 -17.80 22.85
CA GLU A 21 -29.26 -16.49 22.27
C GLU A 21 -28.03 -15.83 21.63
N ARG A 22 -26.86 -15.86 22.28
CA ARG A 22 -25.60 -15.38 21.68
C ARG A 22 -25.18 -16.12 20.41
N LEU A 23 -25.58 -17.40 20.29
CA LEU A 23 -25.34 -18.21 19.10
C LEU A 23 -26.39 -17.98 18.00
N ALA A 24 -27.48 -17.26 18.28
CA ALA A 24 -28.60 -17.10 17.37
C ALA A 24 -28.38 -16.08 16.23
N GLY A 25 -27.19 -15.48 16.12
CA GLY A 25 -26.83 -14.66 14.96
C GLY A 25 -25.67 -13.69 15.19
N GLY A 26 -25.51 -12.75 14.23
CA GLY A 26 -24.58 -11.62 14.34
C GLY A 26 -23.12 -11.89 13.97
N HIS A 27 -22.63 -13.12 14.14
CA HIS A 27 -21.20 -13.44 13.95
C HIS A 27 -20.70 -13.20 12.53
N ARG A 28 -21.52 -13.41 11.50
CA ARG A 28 -21.16 -13.09 10.11
C ARG A 28 -21.02 -11.59 9.87
N GLY A 29 -21.88 -10.78 10.50
CA GLY A 29 -21.78 -9.32 10.42
C GLY A 29 -20.53 -8.81 11.13
N GLU A 30 -20.28 -9.30 12.35
CA GLU A 30 -19.06 -8.99 13.11
C GLU A 30 -17.79 -9.43 12.37
N LEU A 31 -17.79 -10.62 11.77
CA LEU A 31 -16.70 -11.11 10.94
C LEU A 31 -16.42 -10.16 9.77
N ARG A 32 -17.45 -9.78 8.99
CA ARG A 32 -17.28 -8.87 7.85
C ARG A 32 -16.79 -7.50 8.28
N SER A 33 -17.33 -6.95 9.36
CA SER A 33 -16.86 -5.68 9.93
C SER A 33 -15.40 -5.78 10.38
N CYS A 34 -15.02 -6.87 11.04
CA CYS A 34 -13.64 -7.14 11.44
C CYS A 34 -12.70 -7.22 10.23
N LEU A 35 -13.07 -7.97 9.18
CA LEU A 35 -12.28 -8.08 7.97
C LEU A 35 -12.15 -6.72 7.26
N ALA A 36 -13.24 -5.96 7.13
CA ALA A 36 -13.24 -4.64 6.51
C ALA A 36 -12.35 -3.64 7.27
N LEU A 37 -12.46 -3.59 8.60
CA LEU A 37 -11.63 -2.72 9.44
C LEU A 37 -10.15 -3.11 9.36
N SER A 38 -9.83 -4.42 9.36
CA SER A 38 -8.46 -4.89 9.22
C SER A 38 -7.85 -4.52 7.86
N ARG A 39 -8.64 -4.62 6.78
CA ARG A 39 -8.23 -4.23 5.42
C ARG A 39 -7.98 -2.74 5.33
N LEU A 40 -8.86 -1.92 5.91
CA LEU A 40 -8.70 -0.46 5.97
C LEU A 40 -7.42 -0.08 6.73
N ALA A 41 -7.15 -0.71 7.87
CA ALA A 41 -5.93 -0.48 8.64
C ALA A 41 -4.67 -0.86 7.85
N ALA A 42 -4.66 -2.00 7.17
CA ALA A 42 -3.55 -2.44 6.33
C ALA A 42 -3.30 -1.50 5.14
N ALA A 43 -4.36 -1.08 4.44
CA ALA A 43 -4.29 -0.11 3.34
C ALA A 43 -3.75 1.25 3.81
N GLY A 44 -4.19 1.72 4.97
CA GLY A 44 -3.68 2.96 5.59
C GLY A 44 -2.19 2.86 5.92
N HIS A 45 -1.75 1.72 6.47
CA HIS A 45 -0.34 1.49 6.76
C HIS A 45 0.54 1.45 5.49
N ALA A 46 0.10 0.73 4.46
CA ALA A 46 0.79 0.69 3.17
C ALA A 46 0.89 2.08 2.55
N SER A 47 -0.21 2.83 2.52
CA SER A 47 -0.26 4.19 2.00
C SER A 47 0.72 5.13 2.72
N ALA A 48 0.78 5.07 4.05
CA ALA A 48 1.72 5.86 4.85
C ALA A 48 3.18 5.51 4.54
N SER A 49 3.48 4.22 4.41
CA SER A 49 4.83 3.72 4.11
C SER A 49 5.28 4.10 2.70
N LEU A 50 4.40 3.99 1.71
CA LEU A 50 4.66 4.43 0.33
C LEU A 50 4.82 5.96 0.24
N ALA A 51 4.06 6.72 1.02
CA ALA A 51 4.24 8.18 1.09
C ALA A 51 5.60 8.56 1.72
N ALA A 52 6.08 7.81 2.72
CA ALA A 52 7.42 7.99 3.27
C ALA A 52 8.50 7.67 2.23
N LEU A 53 8.36 6.56 1.50
CA LEU A 53 9.27 6.18 0.42
C LEU A 53 9.35 7.24 -0.68
N ARG A 54 8.21 7.81 -1.10
CA ARG A 54 8.20 8.92 -2.09
C ARG A 54 8.99 10.14 -1.60
N ARG A 55 8.83 10.52 -0.33
CA ARG A 55 9.57 11.65 0.26
C ARG A 55 11.08 11.38 0.29
N GLU A 56 11.47 10.17 0.71
CA GLU A 56 12.86 9.74 0.75
C GLU A 56 13.49 9.72 -0.65
N ALA A 57 12.81 9.12 -1.64
CA ALA A 57 13.28 9.09 -3.01
C ALA A 57 13.41 10.49 -3.61
N ALA A 58 12.45 11.39 -3.34
CA ALA A 58 12.52 12.79 -3.79
C ALA A 58 13.71 13.54 -3.17
N GLU A 59 14.07 13.23 -1.93
CA GLU A 59 15.29 13.77 -1.30
C GLU A 59 16.56 13.20 -1.94
N HIS A 60 16.56 11.91 -2.22
CA HIS A 60 17.67 11.23 -2.89
C HIS A 60 17.91 11.77 -4.30
N ILE A 61 16.86 12.08 -5.06
CA ILE A 61 16.97 12.71 -6.39
C ILE A 61 17.55 14.13 -6.31
N ARG A 62 17.23 14.87 -5.23
CA ARG A 62 17.70 16.24 -5.03
C ARG A 62 19.18 16.28 -4.63
N ARG A 63 19.62 15.42 -3.71
CA ARG A 63 20.97 15.43 -3.11
C ARG A 63 21.96 14.42 -3.71
N GLY A 64 21.46 13.33 -4.29
CA GLY A 64 22.27 12.18 -4.67
C GLY A 64 23.24 12.44 -5.83
N ASP A 65 24.38 11.74 -5.79
CA ASP A 65 25.34 11.72 -6.89
C ASP A 65 24.77 10.96 -8.11
N ARG A 66 25.57 10.79 -9.18
CA ARG A 66 25.10 10.10 -10.39
C ARG A 66 24.91 8.59 -10.16
N VAL A 67 25.83 7.96 -9.44
CA VAL A 67 25.82 6.50 -9.22
C VAL A 67 24.64 6.09 -8.33
N ALA A 68 24.35 6.88 -7.31
CA ALA A 68 23.19 6.70 -6.43
C ALA A 68 21.87 6.87 -7.18
N ARG A 69 21.80 7.83 -8.12
CA ARG A 69 20.62 8.02 -8.99
C ARG A 69 20.39 6.87 -9.95
N ASP A 70 21.45 6.25 -10.48
CA ASP A 70 21.33 5.11 -11.39
C ASP A 70 20.78 3.86 -10.69
N ARG A 71 21.07 3.67 -9.41
CA ARG A 71 20.57 2.53 -8.60
C ARG A 71 19.22 2.78 -7.92
N LEU A 72 18.74 4.03 -7.91
CA LEU A 72 17.53 4.41 -7.20
C LEU A 72 16.27 3.62 -7.61
N PRO A 73 16.00 3.35 -8.91
CA PRO A 73 14.83 2.57 -9.30
C PRO A 73 14.81 1.17 -8.69
N ASP A 74 15.96 0.49 -8.65
CA ASP A 74 16.07 -0.86 -8.10
C ASP A 74 15.86 -0.85 -6.58
N HIS A 75 16.42 0.13 -5.88
CA HIS A 75 16.18 0.32 -4.45
C HIS A 75 14.71 0.62 -4.14
N VAL A 76 14.04 1.45 -4.95
CA VAL A 76 12.62 1.75 -4.77
C VAL A 76 11.76 0.52 -5.01
N THR A 77 12.06 -0.29 -6.04
CA THR A 77 11.37 -1.56 -6.28
C THR A 77 11.51 -2.50 -5.08
N ALA A 78 12.74 -2.72 -4.60
CA ALA A 78 12.99 -3.57 -3.43
C ALA A 78 12.30 -3.03 -2.16
N ALA A 79 12.25 -1.71 -1.99
CA ALA A 79 11.54 -1.09 -0.87
C ALA A 79 10.01 -1.29 -0.97
N VAL A 80 9.43 -1.20 -2.16
CA VAL A 80 8.02 -1.50 -2.41
C VAL A 80 7.69 -2.96 -2.07
N ASP A 81 8.54 -3.90 -2.48
CA ASP A 81 8.39 -5.32 -2.15
C ASP A 81 8.48 -5.55 -0.63
N GLY A 82 9.42 -4.88 0.03
CA GLY A 82 9.54 -4.89 1.49
C GLY A 82 8.31 -4.34 2.20
N ILE A 83 7.73 -3.24 1.70
CA ILE A 83 6.49 -2.66 2.22
C ILE A 83 5.32 -3.62 2.03
N ALA A 84 5.22 -4.28 0.88
CA ALA A 84 4.19 -5.29 0.61
C ALA A 84 4.28 -6.47 1.59
N ALA A 85 5.50 -7.00 1.79
CA ALA A 85 5.75 -8.09 2.73
C ALA A 85 5.47 -7.69 4.19
N ALA A 86 5.88 -6.49 4.60
CA ALA A 86 5.62 -5.97 5.94
C ALA A 86 4.13 -5.76 6.20
N THR A 87 3.41 -5.16 5.25
CA THR A 87 1.96 -4.95 5.33
C THR A 87 1.23 -6.29 5.47
N ALA A 88 1.63 -7.28 4.67
CA ALA A 88 1.10 -8.62 4.70
C ALA A 88 1.30 -9.32 6.05
N ALA A 89 2.52 -9.28 6.59
CA ALA A 89 2.86 -9.88 7.87
C ALA A 89 2.11 -9.19 9.02
N ARG A 90 1.99 -7.86 8.97
CA ARG A 90 1.25 -7.09 9.96
C ARG A 90 -0.23 -7.42 9.95
N TRP A 91 -0.87 -7.43 8.78
CA TRP A 91 -2.27 -7.79 8.62
C TRP A 91 -2.56 -9.20 9.17
N ALA A 92 -1.66 -10.15 8.93
CA ALA A 92 -1.74 -11.50 9.47
C ALA A 92 -1.76 -11.54 11.01
N VAL A 93 -0.91 -10.75 11.65
CA VAL A 93 -0.83 -10.65 13.12
C VAL A 93 -2.07 -9.96 13.70
N GLU A 94 -2.53 -8.87 13.07
CA GLU A 94 -3.64 -8.05 13.55
C GLU A 94 -5.01 -8.74 13.41
N LEU A 95 -5.18 -9.64 12.43
CA LEU A 95 -6.42 -10.40 12.24
C LEU A 95 -6.70 -11.43 13.35
N GLY A 96 -5.66 -12.01 13.94
CA GLY A 96 -5.79 -13.11 14.89
C GLY A 96 -6.62 -12.77 16.15
N PRO A 97 -6.28 -11.71 16.90
CA PRO A 97 -6.98 -11.37 18.15
C PRO A 97 -8.47 -11.07 18.00
N PRO A 98 -8.93 -10.24 17.04
CA PRO A 98 -10.36 -10.00 16.84
C PRO A 98 -11.16 -11.26 16.48
N LEU A 99 -10.62 -12.12 15.62
CA LEU A 99 -11.26 -13.39 15.25
C LEU A 99 -11.34 -14.36 16.44
N ARG A 100 -10.30 -14.41 17.28
CA ARG A 100 -10.34 -15.17 18.54
C ARG A 100 -11.36 -14.60 19.53
N ARG A 101 -11.52 -13.28 19.58
CA ARG A 101 -12.53 -12.63 20.42
C ARG A 101 -13.95 -13.07 20.03
N ILE A 102 -14.29 -12.99 18.74
CA ILE A 102 -15.58 -13.45 18.20
C ILE A 102 -15.86 -14.91 18.60
N ALA A 103 -14.85 -15.78 18.51
CA ALA A 103 -14.96 -17.18 18.91
C ALA A 103 -15.14 -17.33 20.44
N THR A 104 -14.36 -16.58 21.23
CA THR A 104 -14.35 -16.67 22.70
C THR A 104 -15.65 -16.17 23.31
N GLU A 105 -16.20 -15.05 22.83
CA GLU A 105 -17.46 -14.46 23.32
C GLU A 105 -18.65 -15.41 23.14
N ARG A 106 -18.55 -16.32 22.17
CA ARG A 106 -19.54 -17.37 21.85
C ARG A 106 -19.19 -18.74 22.43
N GLY A 107 -18.06 -18.86 23.15
CA GLY A 107 -17.59 -20.12 23.71
C GLY A 107 -17.34 -21.20 22.66
N LEU A 108 -16.80 -20.81 21.49
CA LEU A 108 -16.52 -21.72 20.38
C LEU A 108 -15.17 -22.41 20.58
N THR A 109 -15.15 -23.73 20.43
CA THR A 109 -13.91 -24.51 20.35
C THR A 109 -13.46 -24.57 18.89
N MET A 110 -12.36 -23.88 18.57
CA MET A 110 -11.79 -23.82 17.23
C MET A 110 -10.63 -24.82 17.09
N ALA A 111 -10.47 -25.41 15.91
CA ALA A 111 -9.35 -26.31 15.64
C ALA A 111 -8.02 -25.53 15.58
N PRO A 112 -6.88 -26.13 15.97
CA PRO A 112 -5.57 -25.53 15.71
C PRO A 112 -5.40 -25.21 14.23
N GLY A 113 -4.93 -24.00 13.91
CA GLY A 113 -4.71 -23.56 12.53
C GLY A 113 -6.00 -23.34 11.72
N TRP A 114 -7.16 -23.17 12.37
CA TRP A 114 -8.42 -22.84 11.70
C TRP A 114 -8.36 -21.54 10.88
N LEU A 115 -7.47 -20.62 11.27
CA LEU A 115 -7.15 -19.43 10.51
C LEU A 115 -5.99 -19.72 9.55
N ARG A 116 -6.30 -20.01 8.29
CA ARG A 116 -5.31 -20.13 7.22
C ARG A 116 -5.27 -18.85 6.42
N LEU A 117 -4.21 -18.08 6.58
CA LEU A 117 -4.02 -16.84 5.86
C LEU A 117 -3.44 -17.14 4.47
N PRO A 118 -3.94 -16.49 3.41
CA PRO A 118 -3.36 -16.68 2.09
C PRO A 118 -1.95 -16.10 2.01
N VAL A 119 -1.12 -16.77 1.21
CA VAL A 119 0.29 -16.42 1.01
C VAL A 119 0.41 -15.04 0.32
N PRO A 120 1.35 -14.19 0.76
CA PRO A 120 1.65 -12.93 0.07
C PRO A 120 2.08 -13.11 -1.38
N ARG A 121 1.55 -12.28 -2.28
CA ARG A 121 2.12 -12.11 -3.61
C ARG A 121 2.97 -10.85 -3.64
N ALA A 122 4.16 -10.99 -4.19
CA ALA A 122 5.01 -9.84 -4.47
C ALA A 122 4.34 -8.95 -5.53
N PRO A 123 4.51 -7.63 -5.44
CA PRO A 123 4.24 -6.72 -6.55
C PRO A 123 4.92 -7.25 -7.82
N GLY A 124 4.15 -7.32 -8.92
CA GLY A 124 4.71 -7.71 -10.22
C GLY A 124 5.72 -6.67 -10.71
N PRO A 125 6.56 -7.01 -11.70
CA PRO A 125 7.48 -6.04 -12.29
C PRO A 125 6.69 -4.83 -12.79
N PRO A 126 7.19 -3.60 -12.59
CA PRO A 126 6.53 -2.40 -13.07
C PRO A 126 6.35 -2.50 -14.59
N PRO A 127 5.24 -1.98 -15.14
CA PRO A 127 5.06 -1.94 -16.58
C PRO A 127 6.24 -1.24 -17.25
N PRO A 128 6.64 -1.67 -18.45
CA PRO A 128 7.76 -1.05 -19.16
C PRO A 128 7.49 0.45 -19.30
N PRO A 129 8.53 1.30 -19.17
CA PRO A 129 8.36 2.74 -19.30
C PRO A 129 7.78 3.04 -20.67
N GLU A 130 6.65 3.75 -20.69
CA GLU A 130 6.02 4.20 -21.92
C GLU A 130 7.04 5.00 -22.73
N PRO A 131 7.20 4.72 -24.04
CA PRO A 131 8.15 5.45 -24.87
C PRO A 131 7.78 6.93 -24.80
N ALA A 132 8.74 7.76 -24.36
CA ALA A 132 8.51 9.19 -24.29
C ALA A 132 8.05 9.69 -25.67
N PRO A 133 6.95 10.46 -25.76
CA PRO A 133 6.54 11.05 -27.02
C PRO A 133 7.74 11.83 -27.58
N PRO A 134 8.02 11.74 -28.89
CA PRO A 134 9.14 12.44 -29.50
C PRO A 134 9.01 13.91 -29.13
N SER A 135 9.94 14.41 -28.31
CA SER A 135 9.92 15.82 -27.94
C SER A 135 10.10 16.64 -29.21
N PRO A 136 9.19 17.57 -29.54
CA PRO A 136 9.29 18.38 -30.75
C PRO A 136 10.59 19.22 -30.77
N THR A 137 11.30 19.34 -29.65
CA THR A 137 12.60 19.97 -29.53
C THR A 137 13.76 19.25 -30.20
N LEU A 138 13.65 17.96 -30.56
CA LEU A 138 14.71 17.30 -31.36
C LEU A 138 14.58 17.59 -32.86
N ILE A 139 13.36 17.79 -33.37
CA ILE A 139 13.12 18.20 -34.76
C ILE A 139 13.25 19.73 -34.88
N ALA A 140 12.72 20.47 -33.91
CA ALA A 140 12.94 21.91 -33.81
C ALA A 140 14.40 22.25 -33.48
N GLY A 141 15.16 21.44 -32.73
CA GLY A 141 16.57 21.73 -32.44
C GLY A 141 17.53 21.51 -33.61
N VAL A 142 17.17 20.66 -34.58
CA VAL A 142 17.96 20.46 -35.81
C VAL A 142 17.58 21.49 -36.88
N ILE A 143 16.32 21.90 -36.96
CA ILE A 143 15.86 22.93 -37.91
C ILE A 143 16.14 24.34 -37.36
N GLU A 144 15.98 24.58 -36.05
CA GLU A 144 16.46 25.80 -35.39
C GLU A 144 17.96 25.77 -35.15
N GLY A 145 18.69 24.65 -35.23
CA GLY A 145 20.16 24.65 -35.24
C GLY A 145 20.71 25.32 -36.51
N ALA A 146 20.03 25.13 -37.64
CA ALA A 146 20.34 25.82 -38.89
C ALA A 146 19.86 27.28 -38.92
N ALA A 147 18.78 27.63 -38.19
CA ALA A 147 18.28 29.00 -38.10
C ALA A 147 18.89 29.83 -36.94
N LEU A 148 19.31 29.21 -35.84
CA LEU A 148 20.10 29.80 -34.74
C LEU A 148 21.56 29.97 -35.13
N GLY A 149 22.08 29.29 -36.15
CA GLY A 149 23.31 29.72 -36.83
C GLY A 149 23.19 31.12 -37.46
N ARG A 150 21.95 31.59 -37.72
CA ARG A 150 21.66 32.94 -38.22
C ARG A 150 21.06 33.89 -37.17
N LEU A 151 20.49 33.39 -36.08
CA LEU A 151 19.97 34.20 -34.96
C LEU A 151 20.91 34.26 -33.74
N ALA A 152 21.94 33.40 -33.65
CA ALA A 152 23.09 33.60 -32.74
C ALA A 152 24.04 34.71 -33.25
N LEU A 153 23.79 35.24 -34.46
CA LEU A 153 24.32 36.53 -34.91
C LEU A 153 23.52 37.73 -34.37
N PHE A 154 22.34 37.53 -33.76
CA PHE A 154 21.47 38.62 -33.31
C PHE A 154 21.58 39.05 -31.83
N PRO A 155 22.09 38.26 -30.85
CA PRO A 155 22.57 38.87 -29.60
C PRO A 155 23.97 39.48 -29.77
N LEU A 156 24.62 39.27 -30.93
CA LEU A 156 25.83 39.99 -31.32
C LEU A 156 25.54 41.30 -32.05
N ALA A 157 24.27 41.56 -32.40
CA ALA A 157 23.81 42.80 -33.05
C ALA A 157 22.97 43.71 -32.13
N ALA A 158 22.54 43.24 -30.94
CA ALA A 158 21.75 44.01 -29.98
C ALA A 158 22.50 44.34 -28.66
N LEU A 159 23.82 44.18 -28.64
CA LEU A 159 24.70 44.76 -27.62
C LEU A 159 25.58 45.86 -28.25
N PRO A 160 24.97 46.97 -28.68
CA PRO A 160 25.64 48.25 -28.41
C PRO A 160 24.65 49.32 -27.94
N LEU A 161 23.69 49.01 -27.07
CA LEU A 161 22.80 50.05 -26.52
C LEU A 161 22.47 49.93 -25.02
N VAL A 162 23.28 49.19 -24.26
CA VAL A 162 23.48 49.47 -22.83
C VAL A 162 24.98 49.60 -22.65
N GLY A 163 25.42 50.85 -22.53
CA GLY A 163 26.79 51.26 -22.72
C GLY A 163 27.77 50.60 -21.75
N LEU A 164 28.77 49.92 -22.33
CA LEU A 164 30.13 49.86 -21.82
C LEU A 164 31.17 49.67 -22.95
N PRO A 165 31.27 50.55 -23.97
CA PRO A 165 32.40 50.56 -24.90
C PRO A 165 33.34 51.73 -24.56
N ALA A 166 34.01 51.70 -23.41
CA ALA A 166 34.96 52.76 -23.07
C ALA A 166 36.33 52.27 -22.59
N LEU A 167 36.58 50.97 -22.44
CA LEU A 167 37.87 50.51 -21.88
C LEU A 167 38.36 49.13 -22.37
N GLY A 168 38.07 48.74 -23.61
CA GLY A 168 38.58 47.47 -24.14
C GLY A 168 38.51 47.34 -25.66
N GLY A 169 39.66 47.47 -26.32
CA GLY A 169 39.78 47.32 -27.77
C GLY A 169 39.55 45.88 -28.29
N PRO A 170 39.77 45.63 -29.59
CA PRO A 170 39.56 44.32 -30.26
C PRO A 170 40.33 43.15 -29.62
N ALA A 171 41.28 43.42 -28.73
CA ALA A 171 41.96 42.44 -27.90
C ALA A 171 41.06 41.71 -26.87
N LEU A 172 39.88 42.25 -26.49
CA LEU A 172 38.97 41.61 -25.52
C LEU A 172 37.83 40.80 -26.16
N ALA A 173 37.63 40.92 -27.48
CA ALA A 173 36.67 40.12 -28.24
C ALA A 173 36.77 38.58 -28.01
N PRO A 174 37.95 37.95 -27.96
CA PRO A 174 38.04 36.50 -27.71
C PRO A 174 37.59 36.11 -26.30
N LEU A 175 37.74 36.98 -25.30
CA LEU A 175 37.28 36.72 -23.93
C LEU A 175 35.75 36.76 -23.84
N ALA A 176 35.10 37.70 -24.53
CA ALA A 176 33.63 37.77 -24.57
C ALA A 176 33.00 36.52 -25.22
N VAL A 177 33.59 36.03 -26.33
CA VAL A 177 33.15 34.79 -26.99
C VAL A 177 33.37 33.57 -26.07
N GLY A 178 34.51 33.50 -25.37
CA GLY A 178 34.79 32.44 -24.39
C GLY A 178 33.78 32.39 -23.23
N VAL A 179 33.41 33.56 -22.68
CA VAL A 179 32.40 33.66 -21.61
C VAL A 179 31.02 33.27 -22.10
N GLY A 180 30.62 33.71 -23.30
CA GLY A 180 29.34 33.32 -23.90
C GLY A 180 29.23 31.81 -24.13
N LEU A 181 30.30 31.18 -24.64
CA LEU A 181 30.31 29.74 -24.92
C LEU A 181 30.32 28.90 -23.64
N THR A 182 31.06 29.32 -22.61
CA THR A 182 31.02 28.66 -21.30
C THR A 182 29.65 28.76 -20.64
N ALA A 183 28.99 29.93 -20.67
CA ALA A 183 27.63 30.10 -20.17
C ALA A 183 26.63 29.18 -20.89
N LEU A 184 26.75 29.04 -22.21
CA LEU A 184 25.89 28.17 -23.02
C LEU A 184 26.10 26.69 -22.69
N VAL A 185 27.35 26.26 -22.52
CA VAL A 185 27.68 24.89 -22.08
C VAL A 185 27.12 24.60 -20.68
N VAL A 186 27.25 25.54 -19.74
CA VAL A 186 26.69 25.41 -18.39
C VAL A 186 25.16 25.32 -18.42
N ALA A 187 24.50 26.16 -19.22
CA ALA A 187 23.04 26.13 -19.40
C ALA A 187 22.55 24.84 -20.05
N ALA A 188 23.27 24.32 -21.06
CA ALA A 188 22.94 23.04 -21.68
C ALA A 188 23.11 21.88 -20.69
N ARG A 189 24.17 21.90 -19.87
CA ARG A 189 24.43 20.88 -18.84
C ARG A 189 23.38 20.90 -17.73
N SER A 190 22.96 22.08 -17.27
CA SER A 190 21.91 22.20 -16.25
C SER A 190 20.56 21.69 -16.76
N ARG A 191 20.20 21.99 -18.01
CA ARG A 191 18.98 21.46 -18.66
C ARG A 191 19.01 19.94 -18.79
N ARG A 192 20.14 19.35 -19.18
CA ARG A 192 20.30 17.88 -19.26
C ARG A 192 20.11 17.21 -17.90
N LEU A 193 20.74 17.76 -16.86
CA LEU A 193 20.60 17.24 -15.49
C LEU A 193 19.16 17.38 -14.97
N ALA A 194 18.47 18.47 -15.27
CA ALA A 194 17.06 18.65 -14.93
C ALA A 194 16.17 17.61 -15.64
N ALA A 195 16.38 17.37 -16.94
CA ALA A 195 15.63 16.37 -17.70
C ALA A 195 15.88 14.93 -17.21
N GLU A 196 17.12 14.60 -16.82
CA GLU A 196 17.46 13.32 -16.19
C GLU A 196 16.75 13.13 -14.85
N ARG A 197 16.76 14.15 -13.99
CA ARG A 197 16.05 14.12 -12.70
C ARG A 197 14.55 13.95 -12.88
N GLU A 198 13.95 14.61 -13.86
CA GLU A 198 12.52 14.49 -14.13
C GLU A 198 12.15 13.11 -14.69
N ARG A 199 12.99 12.52 -15.55
CA ARG A 199 12.81 11.13 -15.99
C ARG A 199 12.89 10.16 -14.81
N LEU A 200 13.88 10.33 -13.93
CA LEU A 200 14.04 9.49 -12.75
C LEU A 200 12.85 9.63 -11.80
N ARG A 201 12.38 10.86 -11.55
CA ARG A 201 11.19 11.14 -10.74
C ARG A 201 9.96 10.44 -11.29
N ARG A 202 9.71 10.54 -12.60
CA ARG A 202 8.59 9.84 -13.26
C ARG A 202 8.70 8.34 -13.12
N ARG A 203 9.90 7.77 -13.31
CA ARG A 203 10.14 6.34 -13.15
C ARG A 203 9.88 5.87 -11.72
N VAL A 204 10.37 6.60 -10.72
CA VAL A 204 10.10 6.30 -9.31
C VAL A 204 8.61 6.36 -9.01
N GLU A 205 7.91 7.39 -9.48
CA GLU A 205 6.46 7.50 -9.25
C GLU A 205 5.70 6.34 -9.92
N GLN A 206 6.06 5.95 -11.14
CA GLN A 206 5.48 4.78 -11.81
C GLN A 206 5.65 3.49 -11.00
N VAL A 207 6.85 3.25 -10.46
CA VAL A 207 7.11 2.07 -9.60
C VAL A 207 6.25 2.12 -8.33
N VAL A 208 6.18 3.27 -7.65
CA VAL A 208 5.41 3.38 -6.41
C VAL A 208 3.91 3.26 -6.66
N VAL A 209 3.38 3.85 -7.75
CA VAL A 209 1.96 3.72 -8.13
C VAL A 209 1.62 2.29 -8.50
N ALA A 210 2.45 1.62 -9.31
CA ALA A 210 2.26 0.20 -9.65
C ALA A 210 2.32 -0.68 -8.39
N GLY A 211 3.26 -0.41 -7.49
CA GLY A 211 3.39 -1.06 -6.19
C GLY A 211 2.15 -0.89 -5.32
N ALA A 212 1.63 0.34 -5.21
CA ALA A 212 0.41 0.64 -4.45
C ALA A 212 -0.78 -0.16 -4.97
N ALA A 213 -0.98 -0.17 -6.30
CA ALA A 213 -2.06 -0.93 -6.93
C ALA A 213 -1.91 -2.43 -6.70
N ALA A 214 -0.68 -2.97 -6.78
CA ALA A 214 -0.42 -4.38 -6.53
C ALA A 214 -0.66 -4.77 -5.07
N ILE A 215 -0.30 -3.91 -4.11
CA ILE A 215 -0.56 -4.13 -2.69
C ILE A 215 -2.07 -4.16 -2.41
N GLU A 216 -2.82 -3.18 -2.93
CA GLU A 216 -4.29 -3.15 -2.78
C GLU A 216 -4.95 -4.38 -3.40
N ALA A 217 -4.56 -4.74 -4.62
CA ALA A 217 -5.08 -5.93 -5.29
C ALA A 217 -4.76 -7.22 -4.52
N ASP A 218 -3.58 -7.32 -3.90
CA ASP A 218 -3.24 -8.46 -3.06
C ASP A 218 -4.07 -8.49 -1.77
N LEU A 219 -4.28 -7.35 -1.09
CA LEU A 219 -5.15 -7.27 0.08
C LEU A 219 -6.59 -7.68 -0.25
N ASP A 220 -7.14 -7.19 -1.37
CA ASP A 220 -8.47 -7.56 -1.85
C ASP A 220 -8.58 -9.05 -2.14
N ARG A 221 -7.64 -9.59 -2.90
CA ARG A 221 -7.57 -11.02 -3.19
C ARG A 221 -7.56 -11.85 -1.92
N ARG A 222 -6.73 -11.49 -0.95
CA ARG A 222 -6.62 -12.24 0.31
C ARG A 222 -7.90 -12.20 1.13
N LEU A 223 -8.61 -11.07 1.15
CA LEU A 223 -9.89 -10.97 1.84
C LEU A 223 -10.91 -11.91 1.20
N VAL A 224 -10.99 -11.92 -0.13
CA VAL A 224 -11.88 -12.81 -0.89
C VAL A 224 -11.55 -14.29 -0.67
N GLU A 225 -10.27 -14.65 -0.60
CA GLU A 225 -9.84 -16.04 -0.33
C GLU A 225 -10.06 -16.44 1.15
N LEU A 226 -9.90 -15.50 2.08
CA LEU A 226 -9.98 -15.76 3.52
C LEU A 226 -11.42 -15.85 4.03
N GLU A 227 -12.30 -14.94 3.59
CA GLU A 227 -13.68 -14.83 4.12
C GLU A 227 -14.45 -16.16 4.07
N PRO A 228 -14.46 -16.93 2.96
CA PRO A 228 -15.20 -18.18 2.89
C PRO A 228 -14.67 -19.22 3.89
N GLY A 229 -13.35 -19.36 4.01
CA GLY A 229 -12.73 -20.32 4.91
C GLY A 229 -13.00 -20.01 6.39
N VAL A 230 -12.86 -18.74 6.77
CA VAL A 230 -13.12 -18.28 8.14
C VAL A 230 -14.62 -18.37 8.48
N SER A 231 -15.49 -18.00 7.54
CA SER A 231 -16.94 -18.11 7.70
C SER A 231 -17.38 -19.56 7.89
N ALA A 232 -16.92 -20.48 7.04
CA ALA A 232 -17.25 -21.89 7.14
C ALA A 232 -16.77 -22.51 8.46
N ALA A 233 -15.56 -22.16 8.90
CA ALA A 233 -15.01 -22.63 10.18
C ALA A 233 -15.84 -22.15 11.37
N LEU A 234 -16.23 -20.86 11.38
CA LEU A 234 -17.09 -20.29 12.43
C LEU A 234 -18.50 -20.88 12.41
N ASP A 235 -19.13 -21.01 11.23
CA ASP A 235 -20.45 -21.59 11.08
C ASP A 235 -20.49 -23.04 11.60
N ALA A 236 -19.49 -23.85 11.23
CA ALA A 236 -19.39 -25.22 11.72
C ALA A 236 -19.18 -25.27 13.25
N ALA A 237 -18.40 -24.35 13.82
CA ALA A 237 -18.21 -24.27 15.27
C ALA A 237 -19.48 -23.82 16.01
N VAL A 238 -20.21 -22.85 15.46
CA VAL A 238 -21.51 -22.39 15.99
C VAL A 238 -22.53 -23.51 15.97
N LEU A 239 -22.64 -24.26 14.87
CA LEU A 239 -23.56 -25.41 14.76
C LEU A 239 -23.22 -26.49 15.78
N ARG A 240 -21.94 -26.87 15.93
CA ARG A 240 -21.50 -27.82 16.96
C ARG A 240 -21.81 -27.34 18.36
N ARG A 241 -21.54 -26.07 18.66
CA ARG A 241 -21.78 -25.49 19.99
C ARG A 241 -23.28 -25.44 20.30
N ARG A 242 -24.11 -25.05 19.34
CA ARG A 242 -25.57 -25.03 19.48
C ARG A 242 -26.12 -26.43 19.75
N ALA A 243 -25.68 -27.44 18.99
CA ALA A 243 -26.08 -28.83 19.23
C ALA A 243 -25.62 -29.37 20.60
N ALA A 244 -24.48 -28.91 21.12
CA ALA A 244 -24.06 -29.24 22.49
C ALA A 244 -24.95 -28.57 23.54
N VAL A 245 -25.25 -27.27 23.40
CA VAL A 245 -26.14 -26.53 24.30
C VAL A 245 -27.55 -27.11 24.29
N ASP A 246 -28.09 -27.48 23.13
CA ASP A 246 -29.42 -28.06 23.01
C ASP A 246 -29.51 -29.45 23.68
N ARG A 247 -28.44 -30.26 23.60
CA ARG A 247 -28.33 -31.53 24.34
C ARG A 247 -28.26 -31.30 25.85
N GLU A 248 -27.46 -30.34 26.32
CA GLU A 248 -27.38 -29.98 27.75
C GLU A 248 -28.74 -29.49 28.27
N LEU A 249 -29.44 -28.64 27.52
CA LEU A 249 -30.77 -28.15 27.89
C LEU A 249 -31.82 -29.28 27.95
N ALA A 250 -31.75 -30.24 27.02
CA ALA A 250 -32.63 -31.41 27.02
C ALA A 250 -32.37 -32.34 28.21
N ALA A 251 -31.10 -32.56 28.57
CA ALA A 251 -30.72 -33.36 29.74
C ALA A 251 -31.16 -32.70 31.07
N LEU A 252 -31.23 -31.37 31.11
CA LEU A 252 -31.74 -30.61 32.26
C LEU A 252 -33.26 -30.39 32.22
N ALA A 253 -33.95 -30.91 31.20
CA ALA A 253 -35.41 -30.93 31.23
C ALA A 253 -35.85 -31.89 32.33
N PRO A 254 -36.82 -31.51 33.19
CA PRO A 254 -37.42 -32.50 34.06
C PRO A 254 -37.93 -33.63 33.17
N GLU A 255 -37.62 -34.88 33.53
CA GLU A 255 -38.36 -36.01 33.01
C GLU A 255 -39.82 -35.61 33.13
N ARG A 256 -40.49 -35.40 31.99
CA ARG A 256 -41.94 -35.22 32.01
C ARG A 256 -42.41 -36.43 32.77
N ALA A 257 -42.94 -36.19 33.97
CA ALA A 257 -43.46 -37.20 34.86
C ALA A 257 -44.40 -38.08 34.05
N GLY A 258 -43.85 -39.16 33.52
CA GLY A 258 -44.58 -40.22 32.91
C GLY A 258 -45.11 -41.04 34.07
N SER A 259 -46.39 -41.36 33.98
CA SER A 259 -46.95 -42.54 34.62
C SER A 259 -47.08 -42.47 36.14
N ARG A 260 -48.11 -41.77 36.60
CA ARG A 260 -49.21 -42.39 37.36
C ARG A 260 -50.49 -41.82 36.74
N GLY A 261 -51.31 -42.59 36.03
CA GLY A 261 -51.83 -43.89 36.47
C GLY A 261 -52.90 -43.59 37.49
#